data_AF-A0A7I9ZEK2-F1
#
_entry.id   AF-A0A7I9ZEK2-F1
#
_cell.length_a   1.000
_cell.length_b   1.000
_cell.length_c   1.000
_cell.angle_alpha   90.00
_cell.angle_beta   90.00
_cell.angle_gamma   90.00
#
_symmetry.space_group_name_H-M   'P 1'
#
loop_
_entity.id
_entity.type
_entity.pdbx_description
1 polymer ?
#
loop_
_entity_poly.entity_id
_entity_poly.type
_entity_poly.pdbx_seq_one_letter_code
_entity_poly.pdbx_strand_id
1 'polypeptide(L)'
;MCADKDPITAKESAELVRQAGGEGFDVVCDVTDLEQVRNLADASEDWFGKAASLVINNAGIGAGGNRIGATSVEDWNAAISVNLWGVIYGCETFVPRLRSNGRGGVINVASAASFGSAPRMGAYNVSKAGVLALSETLAAELSGTNVNVTVLCPTFVKTNIAKNPQIEESAAKLATNLMRWTGISPDQVARTTLNAHDRGQSM
;
A
#
# COMPACT_ATOMS: atom_id res chain seq x y z
N MET A 1 9.33 -5.33 -10.58
CA MET A 1 8.00 -5.21 -11.19
C MET A 1 7.26 -4.04 -10.56
N CYS A 2 6.66 -3.17 -11.38
CA CYS A 2 5.94 -1.97 -10.97
C CYS A 2 4.52 -2.07 -11.50
N ALA A 3 3.53 -2.10 -10.60
CA ALA A 3 2.13 -2.26 -10.95
C ALA A 3 1.34 -0.98 -10.61
N ASP A 4 0.53 -0.52 -11.56
CA ASP A 4 -0.44 0.56 -11.34
C ASP A 4 -1.65 0.34 -12.26
N LYS A 5 -2.81 0.89 -11.90
CA LYS A 5 -3.99 0.86 -12.78
C LYS A 5 -3.83 1.81 -13.96
N ASP A 6 -2.99 2.85 -13.82
CA ASP A 6 -2.65 3.77 -14.90
C ASP A 6 -1.38 3.28 -15.62
N PRO A 7 -1.48 2.87 -16.90
CA PRO A 7 -0.34 2.36 -17.66
C PRO A 7 0.80 3.37 -17.80
N ILE A 8 0.53 4.67 -17.76
CA ILE A 8 1.55 5.71 -17.87
C ILE A 8 2.43 5.68 -16.61
N THR A 9 1.79 5.71 -15.44
CA THR A 9 2.52 5.74 -14.16
C THR A 9 3.23 4.43 -13.84
N ALA A 10 2.67 3.29 -14.27
CA ALA A 10 3.34 1.99 -14.18
C ALA A 10 4.65 1.99 -14.97
N LYS A 11 4.59 2.49 -16.22
CA LYS A 11 5.75 2.60 -17.12
C LYS A 11 6.80 3.58 -16.60
N GLU A 12 6.37 4.75 -16.12
CA GLU A 12 7.27 5.74 -15.50
C GLU A 12 8.01 5.15 -14.29
N SER A 13 7.31 4.41 -13.44
CA SER A 13 7.91 3.76 -12.27
C SER A 13 8.94 2.70 -12.66
N ALA A 14 8.63 1.87 -13.65
CA ALA A 14 9.58 0.88 -14.18
C ALA A 14 10.81 1.56 -14.80
N GLU A 15 10.63 2.69 -15.47
CA GLU A 15 11.73 3.46 -16.04
C GLU A 15 12.64 4.07 -14.97
N LEU A 16 12.08 4.58 -13.87
CA LEU A 16 12.88 5.05 -12.73
C LEU A 16 13.75 3.93 -12.14
N VAL A 17 13.23 2.70 -12.08
CA VAL A 17 14.02 1.53 -11.66
C VAL A 17 15.19 1.27 -12.63
N ARG A 18 14.94 1.34 -13.95
CA ARG A 18 15.99 1.17 -14.97
C ARG A 18 17.06 2.27 -14.89
N GLN A 19 16.64 3.51 -14.69
CA GLN A 19 17.54 4.65 -14.50
C GLN A 19 18.40 4.54 -13.24
N ALA A 20 17.88 3.89 -12.18
CA ALA A 20 18.64 3.56 -10.98
C ALA A 20 19.59 2.35 -11.14
N GLY A 21 19.65 1.74 -12.33
CA GLY A 21 20.52 0.60 -12.64
C GLY A 21 19.90 -0.77 -12.33
N GLY A 22 18.62 -0.82 -11.98
CA GLY A 22 17.88 -2.08 -11.79
C GLY A 22 17.18 -2.55 -13.06
N GLU A 23 16.50 -3.70 -12.96
CA GLU A 23 15.61 -4.18 -14.01
C GLU A 23 14.16 -3.78 -13.68
N GLY A 24 13.53 -3.01 -14.56
CA GLY A 24 12.15 -2.54 -14.42
C GLY A 24 11.21 -3.25 -15.39
N PHE A 25 10.05 -3.69 -14.90
CA PHE A 25 8.96 -4.25 -15.70
C PHE A 25 7.64 -3.69 -15.19
N ASP A 26 6.86 -3.07 -16.08
CA ASP A 26 5.57 -2.46 -15.79
C ASP A 26 4.41 -3.42 -16.07
N VAL A 27 3.39 -3.39 -15.21
CA VAL A 27 2.16 -4.18 -15.35
C VAL A 27 0.96 -3.30 -15.02
N VAL A 28 -0.07 -3.34 -15.86
CA VAL A 28 -1.35 -2.69 -15.54
C VAL A 28 -2.12 -3.59 -14.58
N CYS A 29 -2.47 -3.07 -13.41
CA CYS A 29 -3.22 -3.81 -12.40
C CYS A 29 -4.06 -2.87 -11.54
N ASP A 30 -5.39 -3.06 -11.59
CA ASP A 30 -6.29 -2.53 -10.58
C ASP A 30 -6.34 -3.49 -9.38
N VAL A 31 -5.82 -3.05 -8.23
CA VAL A 31 -5.80 -3.85 -7.01
C VAL A 31 -7.19 -4.16 -6.45
N THR A 32 -8.25 -3.50 -6.94
CA THR A 32 -9.63 -3.81 -6.57
C THR A 32 -10.21 -5.00 -7.33
N ASP A 33 -9.48 -5.55 -8.31
CA ASP A 33 -9.85 -6.72 -9.08
C ASP A 33 -8.92 -7.90 -8.74
N LEU A 34 -9.47 -8.92 -8.08
CA LEU A 34 -8.72 -10.09 -7.64
C LEU A 34 -8.05 -10.84 -8.80
N GLU A 35 -8.69 -10.93 -9.97
CA GLU A 35 -8.10 -11.64 -11.11
C GLU A 35 -6.90 -10.87 -11.66
N GLN A 36 -6.95 -9.55 -11.67
CA GLN A 36 -5.78 -8.75 -12.05
C GLN A 36 -4.63 -8.90 -11.05
N VAL A 37 -4.90 -9.02 -9.75
CA VAL A 37 -3.86 -9.29 -8.74
C VAL A 37 -3.26 -10.69 -8.91
N ARG A 38 -4.06 -11.70 -9.25
CA ARG A 38 -3.58 -13.05 -9.58
C ARG A 38 -2.68 -13.04 -10.81
N ASN A 39 -3.13 -12.38 -11.89
CA ASN A 39 -2.34 -12.22 -13.10
C ASN A 39 -1.02 -11.46 -12.85
N LEU A 40 -1.02 -10.47 -11.96
CA LEU A 40 0.20 -9.79 -11.52
C LEU A 40 1.18 -10.75 -10.83
N ALA A 41 0.68 -11.65 -9.98
CA ALA A 41 1.53 -12.63 -9.32
C ALA A 41 2.13 -13.65 -10.31
N ASP A 42 1.33 -14.11 -11.29
CA ASP A 42 1.80 -15.00 -12.35
C ASP A 42 2.85 -14.31 -13.23
N ALA A 43 2.56 -13.09 -13.71
CA ALA A 43 3.52 -12.30 -14.48
C ALA A 43 4.82 -12.04 -13.69
N SER A 44 4.72 -11.83 -12.37
CA SER A 44 5.88 -11.68 -11.49
C SER A 44 6.74 -12.93 -11.48
N GLU A 45 6.15 -14.11 -11.31
CA GLU A 45 6.88 -15.36 -11.30
C GLU A 45 7.53 -15.68 -12.63
N ASP A 46 6.82 -15.46 -13.73
CA ASP A 46 7.33 -15.64 -15.09
C ASP A 46 8.54 -14.73 -15.36
N TRP A 47 8.44 -13.46 -14.97
CA TRP A 47 9.50 -12.49 -15.20
C TRP A 47 10.75 -12.75 -14.34
N PHE A 48 10.57 -13.10 -13.05
CA PHE A 48 11.69 -13.38 -12.16
C PHE A 48 12.24 -14.82 -12.28
N GLY A 49 11.51 -15.73 -12.92
CA GLY A 49 11.77 -17.17 -12.95
C GLY A 49 11.64 -17.86 -11.60
N LYS A 50 10.99 -17.21 -10.62
CA LYS A 50 10.79 -17.65 -9.23
C LYS A 50 9.76 -16.78 -8.52
N ALA A 51 9.26 -17.25 -7.38
CA ALA A 51 8.41 -16.47 -6.49
C ALA A 51 9.05 -15.12 -6.13
N ALA A 52 8.24 -14.07 -6.11
CA ALA A 52 8.64 -12.75 -5.63
C ALA A 52 9.22 -12.87 -4.21
N SER A 53 10.33 -12.20 -3.93
CA SER A 53 10.94 -12.22 -2.59
C SER A 53 10.39 -11.15 -1.66
N LEU A 54 9.77 -10.10 -2.21
CA LEU A 54 9.18 -8.99 -1.47
C LEU A 54 7.94 -8.50 -2.21
N VAL A 55 6.84 -8.35 -1.48
CA VAL A 55 5.57 -7.82 -1.99
C VAL A 55 5.21 -6.58 -1.19
N ILE A 56 4.90 -5.48 -1.89
CA ILE A 56 4.57 -4.21 -1.25
C ILE A 56 3.14 -3.83 -1.64
N ASN A 57 2.20 -4.03 -0.73
CA ASN A 57 0.82 -3.59 -0.89
C ASN A 57 0.73 -2.10 -0.56
N ASN A 58 1.06 -1.27 -1.56
CA ASN A 58 1.19 0.18 -1.42
C ASN A 58 -0.02 0.99 -1.93
N ALA A 59 -0.73 0.48 -2.95
CA ALA A 59 -1.80 1.21 -3.61
C ALA A 59 -2.82 1.72 -2.59
N GLY A 60 -3.21 2.99 -2.74
CA GLY A 60 -4.12 3.63 -1.80
C GLY A 60 -4.65 4.96 -2.28
N ILE A 61 -5.88 5.27 -1.87
CA ILE A 61 -6.55 6.55 -2.08
C ILE A 61 -6.83 7.24 -0.75
N GLY A 62 -6.84 8.57 -0.77
CA GLY A 62 -7.30 9.35 0.35
C GLY A 62 -8.82 9.44 0.34
N ALA A 63 -9.44 9.44 1.52
CA ALA A 63 -10.88 9.62 1.68
C ALA A 63 -11.16 10.42 2.95
N GLY A 64 -11.86 11.55 2.81
CA GLY A 64 -12.11 12.41 3.97
C GLY A 64 -12.68 13.77 3.62
N GLY A 65 -13.01 14.53 4.66
CA GLY A 65 -13.67 15.83 4.56
C GLY A 65 -15.12 15.82 5.04
N ASN A 66 -15.76 14.66 5.14
CA ASN A 66 -17.15 14.57 5.61
C ASN A 66 -17.23 14.01 7.05
N ARG A 67 -18.21 14.47 7.82
CA ARG A 67 -18.53 13.87 9.13
C ARG A 67 -19.20 12.51 8.91
N ILE A 68 -19.16 11.65 9.93
CA ILE A 68 -19.93 10.40 9.93
C ILE A 68 -21.41 10.73 9.71
N GLY A 69 -22.07 9.99 8.82
CA GLY A 69 -23.44 10.25 8.35
C GLY A 69 -23.54 11.18 7.13
N ALA A 70 -22.46 11.86 6.73
CA ALA A 70 -22.40 12.70 5.53
C ALA A 70 -21.46 12.16 4.44
N THR A 71 -20.65 11.15 4.73
CA THR A 71 -19.84 10.44 3.73
C THR A 71 -20.74 9.55 2.88
N SER A 72 -20.63 9.65 1.55
CA SER A 72 -21.40 8.82 0.62
C SER A 72 -21.00 7.34 0.72
N VAL A 73 -21.91 6.44 0.36
CA VAL A 73 -21.61 5.00 0.33
C VAL A 73 -20.55 4.70 -0.74
N GLU A 74 -20.54 5.47 -1.81
CA GLU A 74 -19.57 5.40 -2.90
C GLU A 74 -18.17 5.76 -2.42
N ASP A 75 -18.00 6.80 -1.60
CA ASP A 75 -16.71 7.16 -1.01
C ASP A 75 -16.21 6.09 -0.02
N TRP A 76 -17.13 5.51 0.77
CA TRP A 76 -16.82 4.36 1.62
C TRP A 76 -16.34 3.18 0.81
N ASN A 77 -17.09 2.80 -0.22
CA ASN A 77 -16.75 1.69 -1.10
C ASN A 77 -15.40 1.92 -1.79
N ALA A 78 -15.17 3.12 -2.37
CA ALA A 78 -13.90 3.44 -3.01
C ALA A 78 -12.71 3.28 -2.04
N ALA A 79 -12.81 3.85 -0.84
CA ALA A 79 -11.75 3.79 0.15
C ALA A 79 -11.48 2.36 0.62
N ILE A 80 -12.54 1.60 0.93
CA ILE A 80 -12.41 0.22 1.41
C ILE A 80 -11.92 -0.71 0.30
N SER A 81 -12.42 -0.57 -0.93
CA SER A 81 -12.00 -1.38 -2.07
C SER A 81 -10.51 -1.23 -2.36
N VAL A 82 -10.00 0.00 -2.45
CA VAL A 82 -8.57 0.19 -2.77
C VAL A 82 -7.69 -0.05 -1.56
N ASN A 83 -7.96 0.62 -0.43
CA ASN A 83 -7.02 0.65 0.69
C ASN A 83 -7.01 -0.64 1.52
N LEU A 84 -8.14 -1.36 1.57
CA LEU A 84 -8.28 -2.57 2.39
C LEU A 84 -8.37 -3.81 1.50
N TRP A 85 -9.36 -3.91 0.61
CA TRP A 85 -9.50 -5.08 -0.25
C TRP A 85 -8.30 -5.30 -1.16
N GLY A 86 -7.70 -4.23 -1.70
CA GLY A 86 -6.46 -4.35 -2.48
C GLY A 86 -5.31 -4.98 -1.68
N VAL A 87 -5.18 -4.65 -0.40
CA VAL A 87 -4.19 -5.28 0.49
C VAL A 87 -4.56 -6.72 0.81
N ILE A 88 -5.85 -7.00 1.06
CA ILE A 88 -6.36 -8.35 1.28
C ILE A 88 -6.05 -9.23 0.06
N TYR A 89 -6.39 -8.80 -1.15
CA TYR A 89 -6.12 -9.56 -2.37
C TYR A 89 -4.63 -9.78 -2.61
N GLY A 90 -3.80 -8.77 -2.33
CA GLY A 90 -2.34 -8.93 -2.35
C GLY A 90 -1.87 -10.00 -1.36
N CYS A 91 -2.36 -9.97 -0.12
CA CYS A 91 -1.99 -10.96 0.89
C CYS A 91 -2.47 -12.37 0.53
N GLU A 92 -3.75 -12.53 0.17
CA GLU A 92 -4.36 -13.81 -0.23
C GLU A 92 -3.65 -14.42 -1.46
N THR A 93 -3.14 -13.59 -2.36
CA THR A 93 -2.46 -14.07 -3.58
C THR A 93 -0.99 -14.40 -3.32
N PHE A 94 -0.25 -13.52 -2.65
CA PHE A 94 1.21 -13.63 -2.55
C PHE A 94 1.70 -14.34 -1.29
N VAL A 95 0.99 -14.28 -0.16
CA VAL A 95 1.44 -14.93 1.09
C VAL A 95 1.54 -16.45 0.94
N PRO A 96 0.58 -17.17 0.30
CA PRO A 96 0.73 -18.60 0.07
C PRO A 96 1.96 -18.95 -0.77
N ARG A 97 2.27 -18.12 -1.79
CA ARG A 97 3.46 -18.29 -2.66
C ARG A 97 4.75 -18.08 -1.88
N LEU A 98 4.82 -17.02 -1.07
CA LEU A 98 5.95 -16.74 -0.18
C LEU A 98 6.17 -17.86 0.84
N ARG A 99 5.09 -18.36 1.46
CA ARG A 99 5.12 -19.52 2.37
C ARG A 99 5.67 -20.75 1.67
N SER A 100 5.19 -21.07 0.47
CA SER A 100 5.66 -22.21 -0.34
C SER A 100 7.15 -22.09 -0.71
N ASN A 101 7.61 -20.89 -1.05
CA ASN A 101 9.01 -20.59 -1.32
C ASN A 101 9.91 -20.65 -0.06
N GLY A 102 9.31 -20.67 1.13
CA GLY A 102 9.99 -20.81 2.42
C GLY A 102 10.80 -19.58 2.86
N ARG A 103 10.70 -18.46 2.14
CA ARG A 103 11.34 -17.17 2.45
C ARG A 103 10.69 -16.01 1.71
N GLY A 104 10.87 -14.81 2.27
CA GLY A 104 10.58 -13.53 1.61
C GLY A 104 9.94 -12.55 2.56
N GLY A 105 9.10 -11.66 2.05
CA GLY A 105 8.33 -10.79 2.92
C GLY A 105 7.24 -9.96 2.27
N VAL A 106 6.41 -9.37 3.13
CA VAL A 106 5.29 -8.52 2.77
C VAL A 106 5.41 -7.20 3.52
N ILE A 107 5.25 -6.10 2.79
CA ILE A 107 5.10 -4.76 3.35
C ILE A 107 3.68 -4.27 3.04
N ASN A 108 2.90 -4.00 4.08
CA ASN A 108 1.56 -3.42 3.95
C ASN A 108 1.61 -1.95 4.34
N VAL A 109 1.23 -1.06 3.40
CA VAL A 109 1.26 0.39 3.65
C VAL A 109 -0.04 0.82 4.34
N ALA A 110 0.03 0.96 5.66
CA ALA A 110 -1.04 1.47 6.50
C ALA A 110 -0.98 3.01 6.59
N SER A 111 -1.17 3.59 7.78
CA SER A 111 -1.03 5.02 8.08
C SER A 111 -1.05 5.24 9.59
N ALA A 112 -0.55 6.38 10.08
CA ALA A 112 -0.86 6.84 11.43
C ALA A 112 -2.38 6.99 11.67
N ALA A 113 -3.18 7.11 10.61
CA ALA A 113 -4.64 7.04 10.68
C ALA A 113 -5.18 5.71 11.24
N SER A 114 -4.38 4.63 11.21
CA SER A 114 -4.74 3.32 11.78
C SER A 114 -4.98 3.37 13.29
N PHE A 115 -4.39 4.33 14.01
CA PHE A 115 -4.55 4.49 15.46
C PHE A 115 -4.90 5.93 15.88
N GLY A 116 -4.64 6.94 15.04
CA GLY A 116 -4.92 8.34 15.37
C GLY A 116 -6.38 8.77 15.24
N SER A 117 -7.17 8.09 14.39
CA SER A 117 -8.62 8.30 14.22
C SER A 117 -9.06 9.77 14.09
N ALA A 118 -8.36 10.58 13.27
CA ALA A 118 -8.67 12.01 13.19
C ALA A 118 -10.10 12.26 12.63
N PRO A 119 -10.81 13.30 13.12
CA PRO A 119 -12.16 13.62 12.67
C PRO A 119 -12.25 13.87 11.17
N ARG A 120 -13.41 13.57 10.57
CA ARG A 120 -13.71 13.73 9.14
C ARG A 120 -12.93 12.80 8.19
N MET A 121 -12.26 11.77 8.70
CA MET A 121 -11.53 10.79 7.88
C MET A 121 -12.05 9.36 8.08
N GLY A 122 -13.35 9.20 8.38
CA GLY A 122 -13.94 7.92 8.80
C GLY A 122 -13.58 6.74 7.90
N ALA A 123 -13.86 6.85 6.59
CA ALA A 123 -13.56 5.79 5.63
C ALA A 123 -12.07 5.46 5.54
N TYR A 124 -11.21 6.48 5.52
CA TYR A 124 -9.76 6.28 5.47
C TYR A 124 -9.23 5.64 6.76
N ASN A 125 -9.62 6.15 7.93
CA ASN A 125 -9.23 5.61 9.24
C ASN A 125 -9.62 4.13 9.35
N VAL A 126 -10.87 3.78 9.03
CA VAL A 126 -11.34 2.39 9.07
C VAL A 126 -10.53 1.52 8.12
N SER A 127 -10.31 1.96 6.88
CA SER A 127 -9.54 1.19 5.91
C SER A 127 -8.11 0.92 6.38
N LYS A 128 -7.42 1.92 6.94
CA LYS A 128 -6.03 1.79 7.39
C LYS A 128 -5.91 1.04 8.72
N ALA A 129 -6.90 1.15 9.61
CA ALA A 129 -6.98 0.31 10.81
C ALA A 129 -7.16 -1.17 10.43
N GLY A 130 -7.98 -1.47 9.41
CA GLY A 130 -8.11 -2.83 8.87
C GLY A 130 -6.79 -3.39 8.32
N VAL A 131 -6.01 -2.57 7.60
CA VAL A 131 -4.68 -2.97 7.12
C VAL A 131 -3.73 -3.29 8.28
N LEU A 132 -3.75 -2.51 9.36
CA LEU A 132 -2.93 -2.77 10.54
C LEU A 132 -3.31 -4.10 11.19
N ALA A 133 -4.60 -4.32 11.46
CA ALA A 133 -5.09 -5.56 12.07
C ALA A 133 -4.77 -6.80 11.21
N LEU A 134 -4.94 -6.70 9.89
CA LEU A 134 -4.55 -7.76 8.94
C LEU A 134 -3.04 -8.06 9.04
N SER A 135 -2.21 -7.02 9.07
CA SER A 135 -0.76 -7.17 9.11
C SER A 135 -0.27 -7.80 10.42
N GLU A 136 -0.84 -7.40 11.56
CA GLU A 136 -0.54 -7.99 12.87
C GLU A 136 -0.95 -9.47 12.92
N THR A 137 -2.12 -9.80 12.34
CA THR A 137 -2.57 -11.18 12.21
C THR A 137 -1.60 -12.01 11.37
N LEU A 138 -1.23 -11.51 10.19
CA LEU A 138 -0.25 -12.18 9.31
C LEU A 138 1.11 -12.37 9.98
N ALA A 139 1.59 -11.36 10.71
CA ALA A 139 2.85 -11.46 11.44
C ALA A 139 2.79 -12.56 12.52
N ALA A 140 1.68 -12.68 13.24
CA ALA A 140 1.48 -13.74 14.22
C ALA A 140 1.43 -15.13 13.56
N GLU A 141 0.72 -15.27 12.44
CA GLU A 141 0.62 -16.54 11.71
C GLU A 141 1.92 -16.97 11.01
N LEU A 142 2.79 -16.01 10.66
CA LEU A 142 4.07 -16.27 10.00
C LEU A 142 5.24 -16.33 10.98
N SER A 143 4.97 -16.16 12.27
CA SER A 143 5.96 -16.29 13.34
C SER A 143 6.64 -17.65 13.29
N GLY A 144 7.98 -17.65 13.33
CA GLY A 144 8.79 -18.87 13.20
C GLY A 144 9.03 -19.34 11.76
N THR A 145 8.48 -18.66 10.75
CA THR A 145 8.84 -18.87 9.34
C THR A 145 9.91 -17.86 8.89
N ASN A 146 10.46 -18.01 7.69
CA ASN A 146 11.37 -17.01 7.09
C ASN A 146 10.64 -15.99 6.20
N VAL A 147 9.34 -15.80 6.42
CA VAL A 147 8.54 -14.80 5.71
C VAL A 147 8.26 -13.63 6.65
N ASN A 148 8.90 -12.50 6.40
CA ASN A 148 8.77 -11.31 7.23
C ASN A 148 7.50 -10.51 6.87
N VAL A 149 6.82 -9.96 7.87
CA VAL A 149 5.72 -9.03 7.67
C VAL A 149 6.09 -7.69 8.30
N THR A 150 5.96 -6.62 7.54
CA THR A 150 6.14 -5.25 8.03
C THR A 150 4.90 -4.45 7.70
N VAL A 151 4.32 -3.82 8.71
CA VAL A 151 3.36 -2.74 8.49
C VAL A 151 4.12 -1.41 8.47
N LEU A 152 3.76 -0.55 7.52
CA LEU A 152 4.31 0.79 7.40
C LEU A 152 3.23 1.80 7.79
N CYS A 153 3.41 2.51 8.92
CA CYS A 153 2.46 3.48 9.47
C CYS A 153 2.93 4.95 9.35
N PRO A 154 3.00 5.53 8.15
CA PRO A 154 3.51 6.89 7.98
C PRO A 154 2.47 7.91 8.45
N THR A 155 2.93 9.06 8.93
CA THR A 155 2.08 10.21 9.27
C THR A 155 1.68 10.96 8.01
N PHE A 156 2.35 12.06 7.69
CA PHE A 156 2.13 12.82 6.47
C PHE A 156 3.31 12.59 5.53
N VAL A 157 3.03 12.07 4.33
CA VAL A 157 4.03 11.91 3.27
C VAL A 157 3.61 12.80 2.11
N LYS A 158 4.57 13.49 1.49
CA LYS A 158 4.34 14.31 0.30
C LYS A 158 4.09 13.40 -0.91
N THR A 159 2.88 12.85 -1.03
CA THR A 159 2.44 12.07 -2.21
C THR A 159 1.19 12.69 -2.83
N ASN A 160 0.78 12.20 -4.00
CA ASN A 160 -0.45 12.64 -4.67
C ASN A 160 -1.73 12.21 -3.94
N ILE A 161 -1.65 11.55 -2.77
CA ILE A 161 -2.83 11.06 -2.04
C ILE A 161 -3.82 12.18 -1.68
N ALA A 162 -3.33 13.41 -1.47
CA ALA A 162 -4.15 14.60 -1.20
C ALA A 162 -4.92 15.14 -2.42
N LYS A 163 -4.60 14.69 -3.64
CA LYS A 163 -5.27 15.10 -4.89
C LYS A 163 -6.41 14.15 -5.29
N ASN A 164 -6.83 13.25 -4.40
CA ASN A 164 -7.91 12.30 -4.71
C ASN A 164 -9.26 13.02 -4.80
N PRO A 165 -10.10 12.71 -5.81
CA PRO A 165 -11.44 13.28 -5.93
C PRO A 165 -12.35 12.98 -4.73
N GLN A 166 -12.08 11.92 -3.95
CA GLN A 166 -12.83 11.56 -2.73
C GLN A 166 -12.42 12.37 -1.49
N ILE A 167 -11.50 13.33 -1.64
CA ILE A 167 -11.18 14.30 -0.60
C ILE A 167 -11.92 15.60 -0.90
N GLU A 168 -12.72 16.08 0.04
CA GLU A 168 -13.39 17.38 -0.08
C GLU A 168 -12.35 18.51 -0.27
N GLU A 169 -12.64 19.47 -1.14
CA GLU A 169 -11.66 20.43 -1.66
C GLU A 169 -10.97 21.26 -0.56
N SER A 170 -11.70 21.66 0.49
CA SER A 170 -11.14 22.38 1.62
C SER A 170 -10.20 21.50 2.46
N ALA A 171 -10.53 20.22 2.63
CA ALA A 171 -9.67 19.24 3.29
C ALA A 171 -8.43 18.91 2.44
N ALA A 172 -8.56 18.84 1.11
CA ALA A 172 -7.43 18.63 0.19
C ALA A 172 -6.43 19.79 0.26
N LYS A 173 -6.90 21.05 0.31
CA LYS A 173 -6.05 22.23 0.50
C LYS A 173 -5.33 22.23 1.85
N LEU A 174 -6.02 21.85 2.92
CA LEU A 174 -5.43 21.74 4.27
C LEU A 174 -4.36 20.64 4.33
N ALA A 175 -4.67 19.46 3.78
CA ALA A 175 -3.75 18.32 3.70
C ALA A 175 -2.50 18.66 2.88
N THR A 176 -2.66 19.33 1.74
CA THR A 176 -1.55 19.78 0.89
C THR A 176 -0.63 20.77 1.63
N ASN A 177 -1.20 21.72 2.37
CA ASN A 177 -0.44 22.70 3.15
C ASN A 177 0.31 22.05 4.32
N LEU A 178 -0.31 21.11 5.03
CA LEU A 178 0.35 20.34 6.10
C LEU A 178 1.48 19.47 5.54
N MET A 179 1.22 18.70 4.47
CA MET A 179 2.24 17.86 3.82
C MET A 179 3.46 18.67 3.38
N ARG A 180 3.28 19.91 2.90
CA ARG A 180 4.38 20.80 2.49
C ARG A 180 5.38 21.07 3.63
N TRP A 181 4.89 21.25 4.85
CA TRP A 181 5.69 21.67 6.01
C TRP A 181 6.16 20.53 6.91
N THR A 182 5.40 19.45 7.05
CA THR A 182 5.69 18.36 7.99
C THR A 182 5.96 17.01 7.32
N GLY A 183 5.84 16.95 5.98
CA GLY A 183 5.93 15.68 5.26
C GLY A 183 7.35 15.13 5.16
N ILE A 184 7.52 13.88 5.59
CA ILE A 184 8.75 13.09 5.38
C ILE A 184 8.87 12.78 3.87
N SER A 185 10.09 12.73 3.32
CA SER A 185 10.27 12.41 1.90
C SER A 185 9.95 10.93 1.64
N PRO A 186 9.36 10.60 0.47
CA PRO A 186 9.14 9.20 0.07
C PRO A 186 10.42 8.35 0.14
N ASP A 187 11.57 8.91 -0.22
CA ASP A 187 12.86 8.21 -0.16
C ASP A 187 13.25 7.83 1.27
N GLN A 188 13.03 8.72 2.23
CA GLN A 188 13.33 8.45 3.62
C GLN A 188 12.39 7.39 4.17
N VAL A 189 11.10 7.45 3.82
CA VAL A 189 10.11 6.42 4.18
C VAL A 189 10.53 5.07 3.60
N ALA A 190 10.88 5.01 2.32
CA ALA A 190 11.30 3.78 1.65
C ALA A 190 12.55 3.17 2.32
N ARG A 191 13.61 3.94 2.52
CA ARG A 191 14.83 3.47 3.19
C ARG A 191 14.57 2.95 4.59
N THR A 192 13.80 3.69 5.38
CA THR A 192 13.52 3.34 6.77
C THR A 192 12.69 2.05 6.83
N THR A 193 11.70 1.92 5.95
CA THR A 193 10.85 0.72 5.83
C THR A 193 11.65 -0.51 5.44
N LEU A 194 12.47 -0.43 4.39
CA LEU A 194 13.29 -1.56 3.94
C LEU A 194 14.28 -2.00 5.03
N ASN A 195 14.95 -1.04 5.68
CA ASN A 195 15.84 -1.34 6.79
C ASN A 195 15.12 -1.98 7.99
N ALA A 196 13.86 -1.64 8.26
CA ALA A 196 13.07 -2.28 9.30
C ALA A 196 12.63 -3.69 8.89
N HIS A 197 12.24 -3.86 7.62
CA HIS A 197 11.87 -5.15 7.06
C HIS A 197 13.02 -6.16 7.11
N ASP A 198 14.23 -5.74 6.73
CA ASP A 198 15.44 -6.56 6.80
C ASP A 198 15.80 -6.98 8.23
N ARG A 199 15.37 -6.19 9.23
CA ARG A 199 15.53 -6.48 10.67
C ARG A 199 14.35 -7.23 11.29
N GLY A 200 13.30 -7.54 10.53
CA GLY A 200 12.08 -8.17 11.04
C GLY A 200 11.28 -7.26 12.00
N GLN A 201 11.36 -5.94 11.83
CA GLN A 201 10.69 -4.95 12.68
C GLN A 201 9.47 -4.34 11.97
N SER A 202 8.38 -4.11 12.71
CA SER A 202 7.23 -3.30 12.29
C SER A 202 7.42 -1.84 12.73
N MET A 203 6.96 -0.86 11.92
CA MET A 203 7.11 0.58 12.22
C MET A 203 5.89 1.43 11.86
#